data_AF-A0A7V0LTA2-F1
#
_entry.id   AF-A0A7V0LTA2-F1
#
_cell.length_a   1.000
_cell.length_b   1.000
_cell.length_c   1.000
_cell.angle_alpha   90.00
_cell.angle_beta   90.00
_cell.angle_gamma   90.00
#
_symmetry.space_group_name_H-M   'P 1'
#
loop_
_entity.id
_entity.type
_entity.pdbx_description
1 polymer ?
#
loop_
_entity_poly.entity_id
_entity_poly.type
_entity_poly.pdbx_seq_one_letter_code
_entity_poly.pdbx_strand_id
1 'polypeptide(L)'
;MLSAVGFLLFASHGASAVDPDIPAPLVDAVRQALDEWAEFASTGDVTVIATGFAPEGPQRRQLERESTAIENAGDLEPFRFTVRELRLRSLGADSATVWARVEATRSGFEPQIFSWDFDLIRSNGLWRVWTVVAAEPPPLGPRPDLTVHETPASSTTTTTAAPDESIEPTPIEADMAPTDPSTGGGVRLPALSAWII
;
A
#
# COMPACT_ATOMS: atom_id res chain seq x y z
N MET A 1 52.25 13.24 -3.76
CA MET A 1 51.23 12.64 -2.88
C MET A 1 49.91 12.67 -3.62
N LEU A 2 49.46 11.51 -4.11
CA LEU A 2 48.17 11.30 -4.77
C LEU A 2 47.26 10.63 -3.76
N SER A 3 46.08 11.20 -3.52
CA SER A 3 44.85 10.49 -3.16
C SER A 3 43.71 11.49 -3.15
N ALA A 4 43.13 11.70 -4.32
CA ALA A 4 41.79 12.27 -4.46
C ALA A 4 40.80 11.15 -4.12
N VAL A 5 40.22 11.20 -2.92
CA VAL A 5 39.09 10.36 -2.54
C VAL A 5 37.87 10.88 -3.31
N GLY A 6 37.57 10.22 -4.42
CA GLY A 6 36.32 10.39 -5.14
C GLY A 6 35.18 9.85 -4.30
N PHE A 7 34.45 10.74 -3.62
CA PHE A 7 33.14 10.45 -3.07
C PHE A 7 32.20 10.14 -4.23
N LEU A 8 31.89 8.86 -4.44
CA LEU A 8 30.77 8.43 -5.28
C LEU A 8 29.48 8.80 -4.54
N LEU A 9 28.95 9.98 -4.88
CA LEU A 9 27.56 10.36 -4.63
C LEU A 9 26.66 9.37 -5.37
N PHE A 10 26.05 8.43 -4.65
CA PHE A 10 24.84 7.76 -5.13
C PHE A 10 23.69 8.75 -5.11
N ALA A 11 23.63 9.61 -6.14
CA ALA A 11 22.39 10.27 -6.50
C ALA A 11 21.50 9.22 -7.18
N SER A 12 20.79 8.40 -6.39
CA SER A 12 19.65 7.65 -6.90
C SER A 12 18.55 8.64 -7.22
N HIS A 13 18.66 9.26 -8.40
CA HIS A 13 17.58 9.98 -9.07
C HIS A 13 16.43 8.98 -9.21
N GLY A 14 15.38 9.18 -8.41
CA GLY A 14 14.23 8.29 -8.29
C GLY A 14 13.48 8.19 -9.60
N ALA A 15 13.88 7.25 -10.45
CA ALA A 15 13.05 6.74 -11.51
C ALA A 15 11.84 6.07 -10.85
N SER A 16 10.62 6.47 -11.22
CA SER A 16 9.42 5.71 -10.87
C SER A 16 9.60 4.28 -11.36
N ALA A 17 9.71 3.33 -10.43
CA ALA A 17 9.75 1.93 -10.78
C ALA A 17 8.30 1.47 -10.98
N VAL A 18 7.86 1.45 -12.24
CA VAL A 18 6.61 0.80 -12.62
C VAL A 18 6.96 -0.63 -12.99
N ASP A 19 6.38 -1.59 -12.27
CA ASP A 19 6.47 -3.00 -12.64
C ASP A 19 5.98 -3.18 -14.10
N PRO A 20 6.80 -3.73 -15.01
CA PRO A 20 6.46 -3.87 -16.42
C PRO A 20 5.20 -4.71 -16.66
N ASP A 21 4.77 -5.50 -15.67
CA ASP A 21 3.59 -6.36 -15.77
C ASP A 21 2.27 -5.62 -15.51
N ILE A 22 2.30 -4.33 -15.16
CA ILE A 22 1.09 -3.54 -14.95
C ILE A 22 0.55 -3.02 -16.29
N PRO A 23 -0.71 -3.32 -16.64
CA PRO A 23 -1.37 -2.71 -17.79
C PRO A 23 -1.35 -1.18 -17.74
N ALA A 24 -0.92 -0.54 -18.83
CA ALA A 24 -0.88 0.94 -18.93
C ALA A 24 -2.20 1.63 -18.52
N PRO A 25 -3.41 1.12 -18.87
CA PRO A 25 -4.65 1.75 -18.43
C PRO A 25 -4.85 1.80 -16.91
N LEU A 26 -4.25 0.88 -16.14
CA LEU A 26 -4.29 0.93 -14.68
C LEU A 26 -3.33 1.99 -14.13
N VAL A 27 -2.15 2.11 -14.72
CA VAL A 27 -1.18 3.16 -14.36
C VAL A 27 -1.79 4.54 -14.59
N ASP A 28 -2.44 4.73 -15.74
CA ASP A 28 -3.10 5.98 -16.09
C ASP A 28 -4.27 6.29 -15.15
N ALA A 29 -5.07 5.28 -14.78
CA ALA A 29 -6.17 5.45 -13.83
C ALA A 29 -5.68 5.86 -12.43
N VAL A 30 -4.60 5.27 -11.93
CA VAL A 30 -4.00 5.64 -10.63
C VAL A 30 -3.47 7.08 -10.67
N ARG A 31 -2.76 7.46 -11.73
CA ARG A 31 -2.23 8.82 -11.89
C ARG A 31 -3.34 9.86 -11.99
N GLN A 32 -4.34 9.60 -12.84
CA GLN A 32 -5.51 10.47 -12.98
C GLN A 32 -6.20 10.68 -11.64
N ALA A 33 -6.44 9.61 -10.88
CA ALA A 33 -7.07 9.71 -9.57
C ALA A 33 -6.23 10.52 -8.58
N LEU A 34 -4.90 10.38 -8.60
CA LEU A 34 -4.00 11.18 -7.74
C LEU A 34 -4.00 12.66 -8.12
N ASP A 35 -3.97 12.99 -9.41
CA ASP A 35 -4.01 14.37 -9.90
C ASP A 35 -5.33 15.05 -9.53
N GLU A 36 -6.46 14.38 -9.76
CA GLU A 36 -7.78 14.88 -9.35
C GLU A 36 -7.90 15.00 -7.83
N TRP A 37 -7.31 14.07 -7.08
CA TRP A 37 -7.30 14.16 -5.62
C TRP A 37 -6.47 15.35 -5.12
N ALA A 38 -5.33 15.67 -5.75
CA ALA A 38 -4.56 16.88 -5.44
C ALA A 38 -5.38 18.16 -5.66
N GLU A 39 -6.11 18.23 -6.77
CA GLU A 39 -7.00 19.35 -7.06
C GLU A 39 -8.15 19.44 -6.06
N PHE A 40 -8.79 18.31 -5.72
CA PHE A 40 -9.83 18.24 -4.71
C PHE A 40 -9.34 18.73 -3.35
N ALA A 41 -8.14 18.30 -2.92
CA ALA A 41 -7.57 18.71 -1.64
C ALA A 41 -7.33 20.24 -1.54
N SER A 42 -7.25 20.91 -2.69
CA SER A 42 -6.96 22.34 -2.79
C SER A 42 -8.20 23.20 -3.02
N THR A 43 -9.25 22.62 -3.59
CA THR A 43 -10.47 23.34 -3.96
C THR A 43 -11.66 22.97 -3.08
N GLY A 44 -11.65 21.76 -2.53
CA GLY A 44 -12.82 21.12 -1.94
C GLY A 44 -13.91 20.77 -2.98
N ASP A 45 -13.69 21.00 -4.28
CA ASP A 45 -14.69 20.78 -5.31
C ASP A 45 -14.75 19.31 -5.72
N VAL A 46 -15.84 18.63 -5.38
CA VAL A 46 -16.00 17.20 -5.68
C VAL A 46 -16.23 16.88 -7.16
N THR A 47 -16.49 17.90 -7.99
CA THR A 47 -16.67 17.68 -9.43
C THR A 47 -15.37 17.33 -10.13
N VAL A 48 -14.22 17.72 -9.56
CA VAL A 48 -12.89 17.47 -10.14
C VAL A 48 -12.50 15.98 -10.10
N ILE A 49 -13.09 15.20 -9.18
CA ILE A 49 -12.78 13.76 -9.00
C ILE A 49 -13.63 12.82 -9.85
N ALA A 50 -14.39 13.36 -10.81
CA ALA A 50 -15.43 12.61 -11.54
C ALA A 50 -14.89 11.56 -12.52
N THR A 51 -13.63 11.66 -12.95
CA THR A 51 -13.06 10.75 -13.95
C THR A 51 -12.28 9.62 -13.27
N GLY A 52 -11.43 9.98 -12.31
CA GLY A 52 -10.51 9.07 -11.62
C GLY A 52 -11.22 8.17 -10.61
N PHE A 53 -12.33 8.61 -10.01
CA PHE A 53 -13.05 7.83 -9.00
C PHE A 53 -14.37 7.27 -9.53
N ALA A 54 -14.69 6.04 -9.13
CA ALA A 54 -15.94 5.40 -9.46
C ALA A 54 -17.12 6.15 -8.78
N PRO A 55 -18.21 6.46 -9.51
CA PRO A 55 -19.32 7.27 -9.00
C PRO A 55 -19.96 6.71 -7.73
N GLU A 56 -20.06 5.38 -7.65
CA GLU A 56 -20.68 4.64 -6.54
C GLU A 56 -19.64 4.13 -5.50
N GLY A 57 -18.36 4.42 -5.75
CA GLY A 57 -17.23 3.97 -4.96
C GLY A 57 -17.26 4.50 -3.52
N PRO A 58 -16.86 3.70 -2.52
CA PRO A 58 -16.73 4.14 -1.13
C PRO A 58 -15.85 5.39 -0.98
N GLN A 59 -14.75 5.45 -1.73
CA GLN A 59 -13.81 6.58 -1.64
C GLN A 59 -14.43 7.88 -2.13
N ARG A 60 -15.16 7.86 -3.25
CA ARG A 60 -15.85 9.05 -3.76
C ARG A 60 -16.90 9.58 -2.79
N ARG A 61 -17.70 8.69 -2.19
CA ARG A 61 -18.69 9.05 -1.15
C ARG A 61 -18.06 9.61 0.12
N GLN A 62 -16.82 9.24 0.43
CA GLN A 62 -16.07 9.85 1.52
C GLN A 62 -15.65 11.27 1.14
N LEU A 63 -15.08 11.47 -0.04
CA LEU A 63 -14.66 12.79 -0.54
C LEU A 63 -15.86 13.76 -0.69
N GLU A 64 -17.03 13.29 -1.12
CA GLU A 64 -18.29 14.07 -1.15
C GLU A 64 -18.74 14.55 0.24
N ARG A 65 -18.49 13.77 1.29
CA ARG A 65 -18.78 14.21 2.66
C ARG A 65 -17.76 15.23 3.15
N GLU A 66 -16.50 15.07 2.75
CA GLU A 66 -15.42 16.02 3.08
C GLU A 66 -15.59 17.35 2.33
N SER A 67 -16.03 17.34 1.08
CA SER A 67 -16.26 18.56 0.29
C SER A 67 -17.24 19.52 0.97
N THR A 68 -18.25 18.97 1.66
CA THR A 68 -19.25 19.73 2.40
C THR A 68 -18.68 20.34 3.70
N ALA A 69 -17.58 19.78 4.22
CA ALA A 69 -16.94 20.20 5.47
C ALA A 69 -15.75 21.15 5.27
N ILE A 70 -15.27 21.32 4.03
CA ILE A 70 -14.14 22.19 3.71
C ILE A 70 -14.64 23.63 3.60
N GLU A 71 -14.53 24.39 4.69
CA GLU A 71 -14.63 25.85 4.67
C GLU A 71 -13.21 26.44 4.46
N ASN A 72 -13.00 27.23 3.39
CA ASN A 72 -11.77 27.99 3.12
C ASN A 72 -10.54 27.22 2.55
N ALA A 73 -10.69 26.37 1.53
CA ALA A 73 -9.52 25.79 0.84
C ALA A 73 -8.73 26.76 -0.08
N GLY A 74 -9.18 28.01 -0.25
CA GLY A 74 -8.71 28.91 -1.31
C GLY A 74 -7.27 29.42 -1.23
N ASP A 75 -6.58 29.30 -0.09
CA ASP A 75 -5.27 29.95 0.13
C ASP A 75 -4.08 28.98 0.25
N LEU A 76 -4.32 27.67 0.08
CA LEU A 76 -3.33 26.63 0.30
C LEU A 76 -2.79 26.10 -1.04
N GLU A 77 -1.48 26.22 -1.28
CA GLU A 77 -0.85 25.62 -2.48
C GLU A 77 -1.14 24.11 -2.54
N PRO A 78 -1.53 23.56 -3.71
CA PRO A 78 -1.85 22.14 -3.84
C PRO A 78 -0.72 21.21 -3.42
N PHE A 79 -1.09 20.06 -2.86
CA PHE A 79 -0.17 18.93 -2.80
C PHE A 79 0.13 18.44 -4.23
N ARG A 80 1.37 18.04 -4.47
CA ARG A 80 1.76 17.29 -5.66
C ARG A 80 2.05 15.84 -5.26
N PHE A 81 1.27 14.92 -5.81
CA PHE A 81 1.54 13.50 -5.69
C PHE A 81 2.49 13.03 -6.79
N THR A 82 3.50 12.26 -6.41
CA THR A 82 4.42 11.61 -7.34
C THR A 82 4.43 10.12 -7.04
N VAL A 83 4.03 9.32 -8.02
CA VAL A 83 4.11 7.86 -7.93
C VAL A 83 5.58 7.45 -8.00
N ARG A 84 6.13 6.91 -6.91
CA ARG A 84 7.51 6.42 -6.83
C ARG A 84 7.63 4.97 -7.24
N GLU A 85 6.61 4.19 -6.96
CA GLU A 85 6.59 2.76 -7.30
C GLU A 85 5.17 2.29 -7.55
N LEU A 86 4.98 1.38 -8.51
CA LEU A 86 3.72 0.67 -8.72
C LEU A 86 4.00 -0.82 -8.86
N ARG A 87 3.16 -1.65 -8.23
CA ARG A 87 3.19 -3.11 -8.34
C ARG A 87 1.79 -3.66 -8.50
N LEU A 88 1.61 -4.61 -9.41
CA LEU A 88 0.34 -5.31 -9.57
C LEU A 88 0.15 -6.30 -8.42
N ARG A 89 -1.00 -6.27 -7.75
CA ARG A 89 -1.38 -7.29 -6.76
C ARG A 89 -2.37 -8.28 -7.32
N SER A 90 -3.36 -7.78 -8.05
CA SER A 90 -4.39 -8.62 -8.66
C SER A 90 -4.89 -7.98 -9.96
N LEU A 91 -5.25 -8.83 -10.92
CA LEU A 91 -5.85 -8.42 -12.18
C LEU A 91 -6.96 -9.41 -12.56
N GLY A 92 -8.18 -8.90 -12.61
CA GLY A 92 -9.36 -9.56 -13.16
C GLY A 92 -9.84 -8.85 -14.43
N ALA A 93 -10.95 -9.33 -14.99
CA ALA A 93 -11.53 -8.75 -16.20
C ALA A 93 -12.03 -7.31 -15.99
N ASP A 94 -12.69 -7.07 -14.85
CA ASP A 94 -13.34 -5.80 -14.51
C ASP A 94 -12.92 -5.24 -13.15
N SER A 95 -11.92 -5.86 -12.49
CA SER A 95 -11.38 -5.42 -11.21
C SER A 95 -9.87 -5.60 -11.17
N ALA A 96 -9.14 -4.73 -10.49
CA ALA A 96 -7.70 -4.88 -10.27
C ALA A 96 -7.30 -4.24 -8.94
N THR A 97 -6.21 -4.71 -8.34
CA THR A 97 -5.58 -4.04 -7.20
C THR A 97 -4.14 -3.71 -7.56
N VAL A 98 -3.79 -2.43 -7.43
CA VAL A 98 -2.44 -1.92 -7.67
C VAL A 98 -1.92 -1.32 -6.38
N TRP A 99 -0.79 -1.84 -5.89
CA TRP A 99 -0.06 -1.20 -4.81
C TRP A 99 0.78 -0.05 -5.36
N ALA A 100 0.82 1.06 -4.66
CA ALA A 100 1.63 2.21 -4.99
C ALA A 100 2.39 2.76 -3.78
N ARG A 101 3.65 3.12 -4.01
CA ARG A 101 4.36 4.06 -3.15
C ARG A 101 4.21 5.45 -3.73
N VAL A 102 3.54 6.34 -3.00
CA VAL A 102 3.23 7.71 -3.43
C VAL A 102 3.95 8.69 -2.54
N GLU A 103 4.62 9.66 -3.13
CA GLU A 103 5.17 10.81 -2.41
C GLU A 103 4.25 12.01 -2.56
N ALA A 104 3.85 12.63 -1.46
CA ALA A 104 3.14 13.89 -1.44
C ALA A 104 4.10 15.01 -1.05
N THR A 105 4.13 16.06 -1.87
CA THR A 105 4.98 17.23 -1.66
C THR A 105 4.15 18.50 -1.66
N ARG A 106 4.53 19.48 -0.85
CA ARG A 106 3.88 20.80 -0.78
C ARG A 106 4.85 21.81 -0.20
N SER A 107 4.86 23.04 -0.72
CA SER A 107 5.75 24.09 -0.22
C SER A 107 5.53 24.35 1.28
N GLY A 108 6.64 24.40 2.04
CA GLY A 108 6.60 24.61 3.48
C GLY A 108 6.35 23.34 4.31
N PHE A 109 6.16 22.17 3.68
CA PHE A 109 5.98 20.89 4.35
C PHE A 109 7.04 19.89 3.90
N GLU A 110 7.45 19.01 4.82
CA GLU A 110 8.34 17.89 4.49
C GLU A 110 7.61 16.90 3.56
N PRO A 111 8.28 16.34 2.53
CA PRO A 111 7.72 15.27 1.72
C PRO A 111 7.23 14.09 2.56
N GLN A 112 6.02 13.61 2.26
CA GLN A 112 5.43 12.46 2.94
C GLN A 112 5.34 11.27 2.00
N ILE A 113 5.67 10.08 2.49
CA ILE A 113 5.61 8.84 1.70
C ILE A 113 4.46 7.98 2.19
N PHE A 114 3.59 7.62 1.25
CA PHE A 114 2.46 6.74 1.46
C PHE A 114 2.64 5.42 0.74
N SER A 115 2.11 4.36 1.34
CA SER A 115 2.00 3.04 0.74
C SER A 115 0.52 2.66 0.72
N TRP A 116 -0.04 2.56 -0.49
CA TRP A 116 -1.48 2.43 -0.69
C TRP A 116 -1.79 1.31 -1.67
N ASP A 117 -2.87 0.58 -1.42
CA ASP A 117 -3.53 -0.24 -2.43
C ASP A 117 -4.66 0.58 -3.06
N PHE A 118 -4.65 0.63 -4.38
CA PHE A 118 -5.73 1.16 -5.21
C PHE A 118 -6.54 -0.02 -5.72
N ASP A 119 -7.77 -0.16 -5.24
CA ASP A 119 -8.73 -1.06 -5.86
C ASP A 119 -9.40 -0.33 -7.01
N LEU A 120 -9.27 -0.89 -8.20
CA LEU A 120 -9.82 -0.34 -9.43
C LEU A 120 -10.96 -1.21 -9.92
N ILE A 121 -11.99 -0.56 -10.44
CA ILE A 121 -13.08 -1.20 -11.17
C ILE A 121 -13.10 -0.69 -12.60
N ARG A 122 -13.42 -1.59 -13.53
CA ARG A 122 -13.69 -1.23 -14.91
C ARG A 122 -15.18 -1.04 -15.10
N SER A 123 -15.57 0.12 -15.62
CA SER A 123 -16.97 0.42 -15.92
C SER A 123 -17.03 1.20 -17.22
N ASN A 124 -17.90 0.77 -18.14
CA ASN A 124 -18.00 1.35 -19.49
C ASN A 124 -16.65 1.40 -20.23
N GLY A 125 -15.80 0.38 -20.02
CA GLY A 125 -14.48 0.28 -20.64
C GLY A 125 -13.37 1.08 -19.97
N LEU A 126 -13.68 1.95 -19.00
CA LEU A 126 -12.73 2.81 -18.29
C LEU A 126 -12.42 2.25 -16.90
N TRP A 127 -11.14 2.27 -16.53
CA TRP A 127 -10.70 1.96 -15.17
C TRP A 127 -10.84 3.18 -14.28
N ARG A 128 -11.38 2.98 -13.08
CA ARG A 128 -11.55 4.02 -12.06
C ARG A 128 -11.24 3.46 -10.69
N VAL A 129 -10.76 4.31 -9.79
CA VAL A 129 -10.52 3.95 -8.40
C VAL A 129 -11.86 3.75 -7.68
N TRP A 130 -12.06 2.56 -7.15
CA TRP A 130 -13.18 2.20 -6.29
C TRP A 130 -12.91 2.60 -4.84
N THR A 131 -11.74 2.18 -4.32
CA THR A 131 -11.28 2.54 -2.99
C THR A 131 -9.76 2.63 -2.91
N VAL A 132 -9.25 3.36 -1.92
CA VAL A 132 -7.81 3.46 -1.63
C VAL A 132 -7.59 3.11 -0.17
N VAL A 133 -6.67 2.18 0.12
CA VAL A 133 -6.41 1.70 1.48
C VAL A 133 -4.93 1.73 1.81
N ALA A 134 -4.57 2.01 3.06
CA ALA A 134 -3.19 1.87 3.52
C ALA A 134 -2.76 0.40 3.45
N ALA A 135 -1.62 0.14 2.81
CA ALA A 135 -1.13 -1.21 2.57
C ALA A 135 0.39 -1.26 2.61
N GLU A 136 0.93 -2.31 3.24
CA GLU A 136 2.36 -2.61 3.18
C GLU A 136 2.80 -2.93 1.74
N PRO A 137 4.07 -2.72 1.38
CA PRO A 137 4.57 -3.15 0.07
C PRO A 137 4.38 -4.65 -0.13
N PRO A 138 3.93 -5.12 -1.31
CA PRO A 138 3.89 -6.55 -1.57
C PRO A 138 5.33 -7.10 -1.51
N PRO A 139 5.53 -8.35 -1.07
CA PRO A 139 6.85 -8.95 -1.06
C PRO A 139 7.44 -8.86 -2.47
N LEU A 140 8.69 -8.41 -2.56
CA LEU A 140 9.49 -8.63 -3.76
C LEU A 140 9.48 -10.16 -3.97
N GLY A 141 9.10 -10.62 -5.17
CA GLY A 141 9.06 -12.06 -5.48
C GLY A 141 10.36 -12.78 -5.07
N PRO A 142 10.36 -14.12 -5.00
CA PRO A 142 11.46 -14.86 -4.41
C PRO A 142 12.80 -14.36 -4.95
N ARG A 143 13.63 -13.81 -4.04
CA ARG A 143 15.05 -13.59 -4.35
C ARG A 143 15.55 -14.94 -4.83
N PRO A 144 16.28 -15.06 -5.96
CA PRO A 144 16.98 -16.29 -6.23
C PRO A 144 17.84 -16.56 -5.01
N ASP A 145 17.49 -17.59 -4.25
CA ASP A 145 18.32 -18.11 -3.19
C ASP A 145 19.68 -18.37 -3.83
N LEU A 146 20.67 -17.56 -3.46
CA LEU A 146 22.06 -17.92 -3.66
C LEU A 146 22.21 -19.23 -2.91
N THR A 147 22.12 -20.31 -3.67
CA THR A 147 22.26 -21.69 -3.21
C THR A 147 23.66 -21.80 -2.64
N VAL A 148 23.81 -21.53 -1.35
CA VAL A 148 24.98 -21.94 -0.61
C VAL A 148 24.84 -23.45 -0.52
N HIS A 149 25.41 -24.12 -1.51
CA HIS A 149 25.86 -25.50 -1.38
C HIS A 149 26.81 -25.55 -0.18
N GLU A 150 26.29 -25.83 1.00
CA GLU A 150 27.09 -26.37 2.09
C GLU A 150 26.59 -27.78 2.42
N THR A 151 27.42 -28.71 1.97
CA THR A 151 27.48 -30.14 2.18
C THR A 151 27.03 -30.60 3.59
N PRO A 152 26.36 -31.76 3.73
CA PRO A 152 25.97 -32.28 5.03
C PRO A 152 27.20 -32.80 5.77
N ALA A 153 27.60 -32.15 6.86
CA ALA A 153 28.58 -32.69 7.79
C ALA A 153 27.87 -33.30 8.99
N SER A 154 27.86 -34.63 9.02
CA SER A 154 27.61 -35.44 10.20
C SER A 154 28.45 -34.96 11.38
N SER A 155 27.86 -34.90 12.58
CA SER A 155 28.61 -35.06 13.82
C SER A 155 27.76 -35.83 14.82
N THR A 156 28.15 -37.10 14.95
CA THR A 156 27.75 -38.06 15.97
C THR A 156 28.38 -37.67 17.31
N THR A 157 27.61 -37.76 18.40
CA THR A 157 28.17 -38.08 19.72
C THR A 157 27.16 -38.91 20.53
N THR A 158 27.71 -39.79 21.35
CA THR A 158 27.15 -41.04 21.85
C THR A 158 26.99 -41.00 23.38
N THR A 159 25.87 -41.55 23.90
CA THR A 159 25.68 -42.30 25.17
C THR A 159 25.98 -41.65 26.54
N THR A 160 25.00 -41.70 27.46
CA THR A 160 25.04 -42.49 28.74
C THR A 160 23.75 -42.36 29.58
N ALA A 161 23.09 -43.51 29.80
CA ALA A 161 22.20 -44.04 30.87
C ALA A 161 21.31 -43.16 31.78
N ALA A 162 20.07 -43.68 31.96
CA ALA A 162 18.89 -43.32 32.80
C ALA A 162 19.08 -43.62 34.33
N PRO A 163 18.06 -43.56 35.25
CA PRO A 163 16.60 -43.35 35.10
C PRO A 163 15.88 -42.48 36.18
N ASP A 164 14.54 -42.44 36.08
CA ASP A 164 13.50 -42.18 37.12
C ASP A 164 13.09 -40.72 37.43
N GLU A 165 11.89 -40.30 37.02
CA GLU A 165 10.71 -40.24 37.90
C GLU A 165 9.45 -39.76 37.12
N SER A 166 8.30 -40.26 37.57
CA SER A 166 6.94 -39.99 37.12
C SER A 166 6.59 -38.50 36.96
N ILE A 167 5.64 -38.18 36.07
CA ILE A 167 4.38 -37.45 36.36
C ILE A 167 3.44 -37.52 35.13
N GLU A 168 2.20 -37.90 35.44
CA GLU A 168 0.93 -37.93 34.71
C GLU A 168 0.69 -37.00 33.49
N PRO A 169 -0.07 -37.45 32.47
CA PRO A 169 -0.64 -36.57 31.45
C PRO A 169 -2.06 -36.09 31.84
N THR A 170 -2.26 -34.79 32.02
CA THR A 170 -3.60 -34.19 32.09
C THR A 170 -4.06 -33.79 30.67
N PRO A 171 -5.20 -34.27 30.17
CA PRO A 171 -5.79 -33.78 28.92
C PRO A 171 -6.69 -32.57 29.23
N ILE A 172 -6.43 -31.43 28.60
CA ILE A 172 -7.35 -30.29 28.66
C ILE A 172 -8.31 -30.43 27.48
N GLU A 173 -9.49 -30.94 27.82
CA GLU A 173 -10.71 -30.92 27.03
C GLU A 173 -11.13 -29.46 26.79
N ALA A 174 -11.16 -29.03 25.54
CA ALA A 174 -11.79 -27.77 25.14
C ALA A 174 -12.97 -28.10 24.23
N ASP A 175 -14.13 -27.84 24.81
CA ASP A 175 -15.49 -28.06 24.36
C ASP A 175 -15.81 -27.42 23.00
N MET A 176 -16.74 -28.06 22.28
CA MET A 176 -17.17 -27.68 20.93
C MET A 176 -18.32 -26.64 20.92
N ALA A 177 -18.11 -25.57 20.13
CA ALA A 177 -19.05 -24.93 19.19
C ALA A 177 -20.21 -24.04 19.73
N PRO A 178 -20.92 -23.22 18.90
CA PRO A 178 -20.58 -22.53 17.63
C PRO A 178 -21.02 -21.03 17.53
N THR A 179 -20.48 -20.33 16.53
CA THR A 179 -21.07 -19.23 15.70
C THR A 179 -21.59 -17.93 16.33
N ASP A 180 -20.86 -16.83 16.07
CA ASP A 180 -21.43 -15.52 15.69
C ASP A 180 -20.51 -14.83 14.65
N PRO A 181 -20.94 -14.62 13.39
CA PRO A 181 -20.20 -13.87 12.39
C PRO A 181 -20.86 -12.50 12.15
N SER A 182 -20.85 -11.59 13.12
CA SER A 182 -21.12 -10.16 12.85
C SER A 182 -20.75 -9.24 14.01
N THR A 183 -19.57 -8.64 13.91
CA THR A 183 -19.41 -7.20 14.18
C THR A 183 -18.29 -6.75 13.26
N GLY A 184 -18.69 -6.19 12.12
CA GLY A 184 -17.81 -5.79 11.04
C GLY A 184 -16.71 -4.88 11.55
N GLY A 185 -15.46 -5.32 11.31
CA GLY A 185 -14.27 -4.48 11.40
C GLY A 185 -14.42 -3.32 10.44
N GLY A 186 -15.01 -2.23 10.94
CA GLY A 186 -15.03 -0.92 10.28
C GLY A 186 -13.64 -0.35 10.32
N VAL A 187 -12.76 -0.86 9.45
CA VAL A 187 -11.45 -0.27 9.19
C VAL A 187 -11.71 1.11 8.60
N ARG A 188 -11.55 2.13 9.46
CA ARG A 188 -11.50 3.54 9.05
C ARG A 188 -10.47 3.67 7.93
N LEU A 189 -10.94 4.03 6.76
CA LEU A 189 -10.08 4.74 5.82
C LEU A 189 -9.94 6.18 6.31
N PRO A 190 -8.70 6.67 6.46
CA PRO A 190 -8.42 7.97 7.04
C PRO A 190 -8.90 9.08 6.10
N ALA A 191 -9.78 9.93 6.62
CA ALA A 191 -10.06 11.24 6.05
C ALA A 191 -8.77 12.06 6.01
N LEU A 192 -8.47 12.68 4.86
CA LEU A 192 -7.32 13.57 4.72
C LEU A 192 -7.43 14.86 5.54
N SER A 193 -8.55 15.08 6.24
CA SER A 193 -8.71 16.15 7.23
C SER A 193 -7.74 16.03 8.41
N ALA A 194 -7.14 14.86 8.66
CA ALA A 194 -6.19 14.63 9.76
C ALA A 194 -4.71 14.89 9.39
N TRP A 195 -4.42 15.27 8.15
CA TRP A 195 -3.05 15.49 7.64
C TRP A 195 -2.69 16.97 7.54
N ILE A 196 -3.61 17.83 8.00
CA ILE A 196 -3.43 19.28 8.17
C ILE A 196 -3.59 19.56 9.67
N ILE A 197 -2.49 19.47 10.40
CA ILE A 197 -2.28 20.23 11.64
C ILE A 197 -0.95 20.95 11.48
#